data_AF-A0A534JFG8-F1
#
_entry.id   AF-A0A534JFG8-F1
#
_cell.length_a   1.000
_cell.length_b   1.000
_cell.length_c   1.000
_cell.angle_alpha   90.00
_cell.angle_beta   90.00
_cell.angle_gamma   90.00
#
_symmetry.space_group_name_H-M   'P 1'
#
loop_
_entity.id
_entity.type
_entity.pdbx_description
1 polymer ?
#
loop_
_entity_poly.entity_id
_entity_poly.type
_entity_poly.pdbx_seq_one_letter_code
_entity_poly.pdbx_strand_id
1 'polypeptide(L)' 'MDSPAKTIQVYRISGYVIGPCEKCGKEERALLMFEDYGMGYECLACGHSERVDRVEWIEGDKLPPDWGLA' A
#
# COMPACT_ATOMS: atom_id res chain seq x y z
N MET A 1 20.99 5.46 16.25
CA MET A 1 19.59 5.22 16.65
C MET A 1 18.85 4.93 15.36
N ASP A 2 18.63 3.67 15.03
CA ASP A 2 17.85 3.32 13.85
C ASP A 2 16.39 3.70 14.09
N SER A 3 15.80 4.45 13.16
CA SER A 3 14.37 4.67 13.12
C SER A 3 13.64 3.33 12.99
N PRO A 4 12.44 3.18 13.56
CA PRO A 4 11.66 1.96 13.38
C PRO A 4 11.38 1.71 11.89
N ALA A 5 11.51 0.46 11.46
CA ALA A 5 11.29 0.04 10.09
C ALA A 5 9.86 0.38 9.62
N LYS A 6 9.75 1.08 8.49
CA LYS A 6 8.47 1.45 7.88
C LYS A 6 7.83 0.21 7.26
N THR A 7 6.71 -0.22 7.84
CA THR A 7 5.99 -1.43 7.44
C THR A 7 4.60 -1.06 6.93
N ILE A 8 4.13 -1.73 5.88
CA ILE A 8 2.74 -1.64 5.39
C ILE A 8 2.06 -3.00 5.43
N GLN A 9 0.73 -2.98 5.56
CA GLN A 9 -0.10 -4.16 5.50
C GLN A 9 -0.87 -4.22 4.19
N VAL A 10 -0.81 -5.35 3.49
CA VAL A 10 -1.27 -5.48 2.11
C VAL A 10 -2.10 -6.74 1.94
N TYR A 11 -3.29 -6.61 1.37
CA TYR A 11 -4.09 -7.76 0.98
C TYR A 11 -3.41 -8.47 -0.20
N ARG A 12 -3.06 -9.74 -0.01
CA ARG A 12 -2.26 -10.51 -0.98
C ARG A 12 -2.93 -10.59 -2.36
N ILE A 13 -4.25 -10.75 -2.40
CA ILE A 13 -4.98 -10.96 -3.67
C ILE A 13 -5.10 -9.67 -4.47
N SER A 14 -5.32 -8.54 -3.81
CA SER A 14 -5.65 -7.27 -4.47
C SER A 14 -4.49 -6.29 -4.56
N GLY A 15 -3.46 -6.45 -3.73
CA GLY A 15 -2.44 -5.43 -3.54
C GLY A 15 -2.95 -4.18 -2.82
N TYR A 16 -4.15 -4.21 -2.22
CA TYR A 16 -4.67 -3.08 -1.46
C TYR A 16 -3.88 -2.88 -0.17
N VAL A 17 -3.40 -1.66 0.07
CA VAL A 17 -2.59 -1.30 1.23
C VAL A 17 -3.46 -0.62 2.29
N ILE A 18 -3.54 -1.20 3.49
CA ILE A 18 -4.37 -0.68 4.59
C ILE A 18 -3.83 0.65 5.09
N GLY A 19 -4.73 1.62 5.29
CA GLY A 19 -4.48 2.87 6.01
C GLY A 19 -4.38 4.10 5.09
N PRO A 20 -4.41 5.31 5.67
CA PRO A 20 -4.49 6.54 4.89
C PRO A 20 -3.15 6.91 4.24
N CYS A 21 -3.22 7.60 3.11
CA CYS A 21 -2.07 8.30 2.54
C CYS A 21 -1.60 9.41 3.47
N GLU A 22 -0.29 9.46 3.75
CA GLU A 22 0.33 10.47 4.62
C GLU A 22 0.23 11.89 4.04
N LYS A 23 0.04 12.02 2.71
CA LYS A 23 -0.06 13.31 2.02
C LYS A 23 -1.48 13.87 1.95
N CYS A 24 -2.50 13.04 1.66
CA CYS A 24 -3.87 13.50 1.40
C CYS A 24 -4.93 12.93 2.34
N GLY A 25 -4.57 11.99 3.23
CA GLY A 25 -5.46 11.40 4.23
C GLY A 25 -6.46 10.37 3.70
N LYS A 26 -6.55 10.13 2.38
CA LYS A 26 -7.47 9.16 1.78
C LYS A 26 -6.95 7.72 1.90
N GLU A 27 -7.86 6.77 2.08
CA GLU A 27 -7.57 5.33 2.17
C GLU A 27 -7.62 4.65 0.79
N GLU A 28 -6.79 5.13 -0.13
CA GLU A 28 -6.76 4.67 -1.52
C GLU A 28 -5.31 4.39 -1.91
N ARG A 29 -4.73 3.32 -1.34
CA ARG A 29 -3.33 2.96 -1.55
C ARG A 29 -3.18 1.58 -2.19
N ALA A 30 -2.33 1.50 -3.20
CA ALA A 30 -1.99 0.27 -3.90
C ALA A 30 -0.52 -0.09 -3.69
N LEU A 31 -0.22 -1.39 -3.66
CA LEU A 31 1.14 -1.90 -3.60
C LEU A 31 1.91 -1.44 -4.83
N LEU A 32 3.10 -0.88 -4.60
CA LEU A 32 4.00 -0.44 -5.64
C LEU A 32 5.32 -1.20 -5.54
N MET A 33 5.81 -1.67 -6.69
CA MET A 33 7.17 -2.17 -6.84
C MET A 33 7.92 -1.18 -7.73
N PHE A 34 9.07 -0.70 -7.24
CA PHE A 34 9.95 0.21 -7.97
C PHE A 34 10.88 -0.57 -8.91
N GLU A 35 11.57 0.15 -9.80
CA GLU A 35 12.46 -0.43 -10.82
C GLU A 35 13.60 -1.26 -10.24
N ASP A 36 14.06 -0.92 -9.04
CA ASP A 36 15.11 -1.64 -8.29
C ASP A 36 14.56 -2.80 -7.44
N TYR A 37 13.32 -3.22 -7.70
CA TYR A 37 12.59 -4.21 -6.91
C TYR A 37 12.32 -3.78 -5.46
N GLY A 38 12.56 -2.51 -5.12
CA GLY A 38 12.11 -1.94 -3.86
C GLY A 38 10.59 -1.96 -3.75
N MET A 39 10.07 -2.20 -2.56
CA MET A 39 8.63 -2.21 -2.31
C MET A 39 8.16 -0.88 -1.71
N GLY A 40 6.89 -0.57 -1.91
CA GLY A 40 6.26 0.62 -1.39
C GLY A 40 4.77 0.64 -1.64
N TYR A 41 4.20 1.83 -1.59
CA TYR A 41 2.82 2.05 -2.00
C TYR A 41 2.72 3.30 -2.87
N GLU A 42 1.66 3.36 -3.67
CA GLU A 42 1.18 4.56 -4.34
C GLU A 42 -0.22 4.89 -3.83
N CYS A 43 -0.48 6.16 -3.56
CA CYS A 43 -1.82 6.67 -3.31
C CYS A 43 -2.51 7.00 -4.64
N LEU A 44 -3.53 6.22 -4.98
CA LEU A 44 -4.29 6.36 -6.22
C LEU A 44 -5.05 7.70 -6.30
N ALA A 45 -5.34 8.32 -5.16
CA ALA A 45 -6.07 9.58 -5.11
C ALA A 45 -5.22 10.80 -5.48
N CYS A 46 -3.90 10.78 -5.20
CA CYS A 46 -3.04 11.97 -5.33
C CYS A 46 -1.66 11.71 -5.95
N GLY A 47 -1.38 10.47 -6.34
CA GLY A 47 -0.12 10.04 -6.96
C GLY A 47 1.10 10.08 -6.02
N HIS A 48 0.89 10.18 -4.71
CA HIS A 48 2.00 10.12 -3.75
C HIS A 48 2.48 8.68 -3.63
N SER A 49 3.77 8.46 -3.86
CA SER A 49 4.41 7.17 -3.69
C SER A 49 5.49 7.22 -2.63
N GLU A 50 5.65 6.12 -1.92
CA GLU A 50 6.60 6.02 -0.84
C GLU A 50 7.18 4.61 -0.68
N ARG A 51 8.48 4.55 -0.38
CA ARG A 51 9.21 3.31 -0.12
C ARG A 51 8.99 2.84 1.31
N VAL A 52 9.04 1.54 1.49
CA VAL A 52 8.86 0.88 2.80
C VAL A 52 9.93 -0.19 2.98
N ASP A 53 10.26 -0.48 4.22
CA ASP A 53 11.27 -1.48 4.56
C ASP A 53 10.68 -2.90 4.53
N ARG A 54 9.36 -3.03 4.78
CA ARG A 54 8.70 -4.33 4.90
C ARG A 54 7.24 -4.30 4.48
N VAL A 55 6.81 -5.39 3.84
CA VAL A 55 5.41 -5.67 3.49
C VAL A 55 4.91 -6.82 4.37
N GLU A 56 3.83 -6.59 5.10
CA GLU A 56 3.08 -7.61 5.83
C GLU A 56 1.86 -8.03 5.02
N TRP A 57 1.77 -9.31 4.70
CA TRP A 57 0.70 -9.84 3.86
C TRP A 57 -0.51 -10.25 4.71
N ILE A 58 -1.67 -9.76 4.31
CA ILE A 58 -2.97 -10.14 4.87
C ILE A 58 -3.67 -11.06 3.88
N GLU A 59 -4.15 -12.18 4.40
CA GLU A 59 -5.03 -13.11 3.65
C GLU A 59 -6.47 -12.59 3.69
N GLY A 60 -7.21 -12.83 2.60
CA GLY A 60 -8.60 -12.36 2.43
C GLY A 60 -8.78 -11.49 1.19
N ASP A 61 -10.03 -11.13 0.93
CA ASP A 61 -10.52 -10.51 -0.29
C ASP A 61 -11.01 -9.08 -0.07
N LYS A 62 -10.53 -8.36 0.97
CA LYS A 62 -10.92 -6.96 1.17
C LYS A 62 -10.46 -6.15 -0.03
N LEU A 63 -11.41 -5.98 -0.93
CA LEU A 63 -11.37 -5.14 -2.10
C LEU A 63 -12.12 -3.88 -1.71
N PRO A 64 -11.59 -2.69 -2.01
CA PRO A 64 -12.42 -1.49 -2.04
C PRO A 64 -13.65 -1.77 -2.91
N PRO A 65 -14.88 -1.45 -2.44
CA PRO A 65 -16.11 -1.77 -3.17
C PRO A 65 -16.16 -1.20 -4.60
N ASP A 66 -15.35 -0.19 -4.89
CA ASP A 66 -15.24 0.55 -6.14
C ASP A 66 -14.13 0.05 -7.08
N TRP A 67 -13.32 -0.94 -6.68
CA TRP A 67 -12.26 -1.51 -7.53
C TRP A 67 -12.77 -2.54 -8.56
N GLY A 68 -14.09 -2.82 -8.58
CA GLY A 68 -14.76 -3.45 -9.72
C GLY A 68 -14.34 -4.88 -10.05
N LEU A 69 -13.82 -5.66 -9.09
CA LEU A 69 -13.44 -7.07 -9.27
C LEU A 69 -14.56 -8.06 -8.87
N ALA A 70 -15.83 -7.66 -8.99
CA ALA A 70 -17.01 -8.49 -8.74
C ALA A 70 -17.56 -9.12 -10.03
#